data_AF-A0A6M2DGZ1-F1
#
_entry.id   AF-A0A6M2DGZ1-F1
#
_cell.length_a   1.000
_cell.length_b   1.000
_cell.length_c   1.000
_cell.angle_alpha   90.00
_cell.angle_beta   90.00
_cell.angle_gamma   90.00
#
_symmetry.space_group_name_H-M   'P 1'
#
loop_
_entity.id
_entity.type
_entity.pdbx_description
1 polymer ?
#
loop_
_entity_poly.entity_id
_entity_poly.type
_entity_poly.pdbx_seq_one_letter_code
_entity_poly.pdbx_strand_id
1 'polypeptide(L)'
;TQYLKTLEEEGTSLHTIFTILHGAGANSAVAFQELHDLWFDAQGNKTQCLRTLKKEGINLDNISSILSGTGGNAAKSFKDLYDLWF
;
A
#
# COMPACT_ATOMS: atom_id res chain seq x y z
N THR A 1 -5.79 0.82 -15.55
CA THR A 1 -4.35 0.55 -15.64
C THR A 1 -4.04 -0.75 -14.90
N GLN A 2 -2.85 -1.32 -15.04
CA GLN A 2 -2.45 -2.53 -14.31
C GLN A 2 -2.55 -2.33 -12.78
N TYR A 3 -2.15 -1.15 -12.30
CA TYR A 3 -2.31 -0.71 -10.91
C TYR A 3 -3.72 -0.89 -10.33
N LEU A 4 -4.77 -0.54 -11.08
CA LEU A 4 -6.14 -0.64 -10.60
C LEU A 4 -6.65 -2.08 -10.61
N LYS A 5 -6.30 -2.84 -11.67
CA LYS A 5 -6.68 -4.26 -11.79
C LYS A 5 -6.15 -5.09 -10.62
N THR A 6 -4.88 -4.86 -10.24
CA THR A 6 -4.26 -5.58 -9.12
C THR A 6 -4.97 -5.30 -7.79
N LEU A 7 -5.49 -4.09 -7.59
CA LEU A 7 -6.20 -3.76 -6.35
C LEU A 7 -7.59 -4.43 -6.30
N GLU A 8 -8.30 -4.42 -7.42
CA GLU A 8 -9.59 -5.12 -7.55
C GLU A 8 -9.45 -6.63 -7.32
N GLU A 9 -8.45 -7.27 -7.94
CA GLU A 9 -8.17 -8.70 -7.80
C GLU A 9 -7.82 -9.10 -6.36
N GLU A 10 -7.17 -8.21 -5.61
CA GLU A 10 -6.84 -8.44 -4.20
C GLU A 10 -7.97 -8.11 -3.23
N GLY A 11 -9.15 -7.72 -3.73
CA GLY A 11 -10.28 -7.29 -2.91
C GLY A 11 -9.98 -6.05 -2.08
N THR A 12 -8.96 -5.28 -2.45
CA THR A 12 -8.57 -4.05 -1.76
C THR A 12 -9.21 -2.87 -2.46
N SER A 13 -9.89 -2.03 -1.69
CA SER A 13 -10.56 -0.87 -2.27
C SER A 13 -9.55 0.22 -2.64
N LEU A 14 -9.82 0.95 -3.72
CA LEU A 14 -9.06 2.18 -4.04
C LEU A 14 -9.10 3.19 -2.87
N HIS A 15 -10.15 3.12 -2.06
CA HIS A 15 -10.32 3.91 -0.85
C HIS A 15 -9.22 3.65 0.19
N THR A 16 -8.77 2.40 0.34
CA THR A 16 -7.67 2.00 1.23
C THR A 16 -6.40 2.82 0.93
N ILE A 17 -6.07 3.02 -0.36
CA ILE A 17 -4.91 3.82 -0.76
C ILE A 17 -5.18 5.31 -0.59
N PHE A 18 -6.37 5.81 -0.96
CA PHE A 18 -6.68 7.23 -0.81
C PHE A 18 -6.58 7.73 0.62
N THR A 19 -7.00 6.92 1.59
CA THR A 19 -6.91 7.26 3.02
C THR A 19 -5.45 7.40 3.46
N ILE A 20 -4.57 6.50 3.02
CA ILE A 20 -3.13 6.57 3.31
C ILE A 20 -2.53 7.82 2.66
N LEU A 21 -2.82 8.05 1.38
CA LEU A 21 -2.25 9.15 0.60
C LEU A 21 -2.92 10.51 0.86
N HIS A 22 -3.83 10.60 1.83
CA HIS A 22 -4.47 11.86 2.18
C HIS A 22 -3.40 12.91 2.56
N GLY A 23 -3.42 14.07 1.91
CA GLY A 23 -2.42 15.12 2.09
C GLY A 23 -1.16 15.01 1.22
N ALA A 24 -1.06 14.05 0.29
CA ALA A 24 0.10 13.93 -0.60
C ALA A 24 0.25 15.08 -1.63
N GLY A 25 -0.85 15.79 -1.95
CA GLY A 25 -0.84 16.94 -2.85
C GLY A 25 -0.22 16.63 -4.23
N ALA A 26 0.72 17.47 -4.65
CA ALA A 26 1.42 17.32 -5.93
C ALA A 26 2.25 16.02 -6.05
N ASN A 27 2.59 15.39 -4.91
CA ASN A 27 3.35 14.14 -4.88
C ASN A 27 2.46 12.89 -4.92
N SER A 28 1.14 13.04 -5.08
CA SER A 28 0.18 11.93 -5.03
C SER A 28 0.47 10.79 -6.02
N ALA A 29 0.87 11.11 -7.25
CA ALA A 29 1.21 10.09 -8.25
C ALA A 29 2.47 9.28 -7.85
N VAL A 30 3.50 9.98 -7.35
CA VAL A 30 4.75 9.35 -6.90
C VAL A 30 4.48 8.50 -5.66
N ALA A 31 3.77 9.05 -4.66
CA ALA A 31 3.44 8.34 -3.44
C ALA A 31 2.55 7.11 -3.68
N PHE A 32 1.61 7.19 -4.63
CA PHE A 32 0.82 6.03 -5.07
C PHE A 32 1.72 4.96 -5.67
N GLN A 33 2.60 5.33 -6.59
CA GLN A 33 3.48 4.38 -7.26
C GLN A 33 4.44 3.71 -6.27
N GLU A 34 5.11 4.49 -5.42
CA GLU A 34 6.04 3.95 -4.42
C GLU A 34 5.35 3.02 -3.42
N LEU A 35 4.12 3.34 -2.99
CA LEU A 35 3.35 2.47 -2.10
C LEU A 35 2.89 1.20 -2.82
N HIS A 36 2.45 1.32 -4.08
CA HIS A 36 2.02 0.18 -4.88
C HIS A 36 3.19 -0.77 -5.16
N ASP A 37 4.36 -0.25 -5.51
CA ASP A 37 5.57 -1.03 -5.80
C ASP A 37 6.08 -1.82 -4.58
N LEU A 38 5.66 -1.47 -3.36
CA LEU A 38 5.93 -2.25 -2.15
C LEU A 38 5.02 -3.47 -2.02
N TRP A 39 3.80 -3.39 -2.53
CA TRP A 39 2.79 -4.43 -2.43
C TRP A 39 2.79 -5.35 -3.65
N PHE A 40 3.10 -4.81 -4.82
CA PHE A 40 3.04 -5.48 -6.11
C PHE A 40 4.30 -5.22 -6.94
N ASP A 41 4.71 -6.19 -7.75
CA ASP A 41 5.73 -5.97 -8.77
C ASP A 41 5.15 -5.28 -10.02
N ALA A 42 6.01 -4.96 -10.99
CA ALA A 42 5.60 -4.35 -12.25
C ALA A 42 4.66 -5.23 -13.10
N GLN A 43 4.58 -6.53 -12.83
CA GLN A 43 3.63 -7.45 -13.46
C GLN A 43 2.31 -7.55 -12.68
N GLY A 44 2.22 -6.92 -11.51
CA GLY A 44 1.06 -6.95 -10.63
C GLY A 44 1.05 -8.14 -9.68
N ASN A 45 2.12 -8.93 -9.62
CA ASN A 45 2.20 -10.02 -8.67
C ASN A 45 2.52 -9.49 -7.27
N LYS A 46 1.95 -10.13 -6.25
CA LYS A 46 2.26 -9.83 -4.85
C LYS A 46 3.75 -9.96 -4.56
N THR A 47 4.34 -8.92 -3.96
CA THR A 47 5.69 -8.96 -3.41
C THR A 47 5.77 -9.91 -2.20
N GLN A 48 6.99 -10.21 -1.75
CA GLN A 48 7.19 -10.97 -0.51
C GLN A 48 6.54 -10.26 0.69
N CYS A 49 6.61 -8.94 0.74
CA CYS A 49 6.02 -8.14 1.82
C CYS A 49 4.51 -8.41 1.96
N LEU A 50 3.74 -8.28 0.86
CA LEU A 50 2.30 -8.52 0.88
C LEU A 50 1.95 -10.00 1.15
N ARG A 51 2.81 -10.94 0.72
CA ARG A 51 2.63 -12.37 1.05
C ARG A 51 2.81 -12.63 2.55
N THR A 52 3.79 -12.01 3.19
CA THR A 52 4.01 -12.11 4.64
C THR A 52 2.81 -11.56 5.41
N LEU A 53 2.33 -10.35 5.08
CA LEU A 53 1.16 -9.76 5.75
C LEU A 53 -0.07 -10.68 5.65
N LYS A 54 -0.35 -11.22 4.46
CA LYS A 54 -1.49 -12.14 4.27
C LYS A 54 -1.33 -13.45 5.05
N LYS A 55 -0.10 -13.99 5.13
CA LYS A 55 0.19 -15.20 5.92
C LYS A 55 -0.11 -14.97 7.40
N GLU A 56 0.19 -13.79 7.92
CA GLU A 56 -0.07 -13.39 9.31
C GLU A 56 -1.50 -12.87 9.53
N GLY A 57 -2.38 -12.94 8.51
CA GLY A 57 -3.78 -12.51 8.61
C GLY A 57 -3.98 -10.99 8.64
N ILE A 58 -2.93 -10.20 8.31
CA ILE A 58 -2.99 -8.74 8.25
C ILE A 58 -3.43 -8.33 6.84
N ASN A 59 -4.56 -7.65 6.73
CA ASN A 59 -5.06 -7.15 5.44
C ASN A 59 -4.69 -5.66 5.23
N LEU A 60 -4.86 -5.18 4.00
CA LEU A 60 -4.51 -3.80 3.65
C LEU A 60 -5.42 -2.74 4.29
N ASP A 61 -6.63 -3.11 4.73
CA ASP A 61 -7.50 -2.19 5.47
C ASP A 61 -7.00 -1.93 6.90
N ASN A 62 -6.41 -2.95 7.54
CA ASN A 62 -5.70 -2.77 8.81
C ASN A 62 -4.52 -1.81 8.64
N ILE A 63 -3.72 -2.00 7.58
CA ILE A 63 -2.60 -1.11 7.25
C ILE A 63 -3.09 0.31 6.99
N SER A 64 -4.14 0.48 6.18
CA SER A 64 -4.69 1.79 5.83
C SER A 64 -5.18 2.57 7.04
N SER A 65 -5.83 1.87 7.98
CA SER A 65 -6.27 2.50 9.23
C SER A 65 -5.10 3.03 10.05
N ILE A 66 -3.96 2.33 10.07
CA ILE A 66 -2.75 2.75 10.80
C ILE A 66 -2.02 3.89 10.07
N LEU A 67 -1.90 3.79 8.74
CA LEU A 67 -1.14 4.72 7.91
C LEU A 67 -1.96 5.87 7.33
N SER A 68 -3.19 6.05 7.81
CA SER A 68 -4.10 7.11 7.38
C SER A 68 -3.44 8.49 7.51
N GLY A 69 -3.49 9.29 6.44
CA GLY A 69 -2.94 10.65 6.43
C GLY A 69 -1.41 10.75 6.39
N THR A 70 -0.70 9.65 6.14
CA THR A 70 0.76 9.69 5.92
C THR A 70 1.14 10.42 4.63
N GLY A 71 0.21 10.51 3.68
CA GLY A 71 0.32 11.37 2.50
C GLY A 71 1.51 11.00 1.63
N GLY A 72 2.35 11.99 1.33
CA GLY A 72 3.55 11.80 0.51
C GLY A 72 4.60 10.87 1.12
N ASN A 73 4.51 10.56 2.41
CA ASN A 73 5.46 9.67 3.11
C ASN A 73 4.94 8.22 3.22
N ALA A 74 3.82 7.88 2.58
CA ALA A 74 3.16 6.59 2.73
C ALA A 74 4.08 5.37 2.57
N ALA A 75 4.91 5.36 1.53
CA ALA A 75 5.83 4.25 1.26
C ALA A 75 6.90 4.10 2.36
N LYS A 76 7.39 5.22 2.91
CA LYS A 76 8.33 5.21 4.04
C LYS A 76 7.64 4.70 5.30
N SER A 77 6.48 5.26 5.65
CA SER A 77 5.73 4.84 6.85
C SER A 77 5.34 3.37 6.80
N PHE A 78 5.03 2.84 5.61
CA PHE A 78 4.78 1.41 5.42
C PHE A 78 6.03 0.56 5.67
N LYS A 79 7.19 0.96 5.13
CA LYS A 79 8.46 0.25 5.37
C LYS A 79 8.82 0.25 6.85
N ASP A 80 8.78 1.42 7.49
CA ASP A 80 9.09 1.55 8.91
C ASP A 80 8.16 0.68 9.78
N LEU A 81 6.87 0.56 9.41
CA LEU A 81 5.91 -0.32 10.08
C LEU A 81 6.19 -1.81 9.82
N TYR A 82 6.54 -2.16 8.58
CA TYR A 82 6.84 -3.55 8.21
C TYR A 82 8.10 -4.05 8.93
N ASP A 83 9.17 -3.26 8.92
CA ASP A 83 10.44 -3.56 9.61
C ASP A 83 10.28 -3.63 11.14
N LEU A 84 9.27 -2.95 11.70
CA LEU A 84 8.93 -3.07 13.12
C LEU A 84 8.25 -4.41 13.44
N TRP A 85 7.50 -4.98 12.51
CA TRP A 85 6.74 -6.22 12.71
C TRP A 85 7.53 -7.49 12.36
N PHE A 86 8.49 -7.42 11.44
CA PHE A 86 9.19 -8.57 10.85
C PHE A 86 10.70 -8.35 10.75
#